data_AF-W7SVU2-F1
#
_entry.id   AF-W7SVU2-F1
#
_cell.length_a   1.000
_cell.length_b   1.000
_cell.length_c   1.000
_cell.angle_alpha   90.00
_cell.angle_beta   90.00
_cell.angle_gamma   90.00
#
_symmetry.space_group_name_H-M   'P 1'
#
loop_
_entity.id
_entity.type
_entity.pdbx_description
1 polymer ?
#
loop_
_entity_poly.entity_id
_entity_poly.type
_entity_poly.pdbx_seq_one_letter_code
_entity_poly.pdbx_strand_id
1 'polypeptide(L)'
;MSAGHQEPDNRRRRPGGHMPRAERPLDLDGSALGEFAFDLRRLREKAGRPTYRALAAQAHFSSTTLSDAAGGKRLPSLAVTLAFVRCCGGDVEEWEQRWHAVRAEVEAQPATPDAADTGAPYVGLASYEVADADRYVGREQLVADLVARVGRQRFTAVFGPSGSGKSSALRAGLIPALAGDTALLTPGPNPVAALAGIDAETVV
;
A
#
# COMPACT_ATOMS: atom_id res chain seq x y z
N MET A 1 -56.19 -31.64 -42.64
CA MET A 1 -54.96 -32.04 -43.34
C MET A 1 -53.94 -30.93 -43.14
N SER A 2 -53.09 -31.05 -42.12
CA SER A 2 -52.02 -30.09 -41.85
C SER A 2 -50.71 -30.84 -41.69
N ALA A 3 -49.72 -30.30 -42.39
CA ALA A 3 -48.42 -30.84 -42.71
C ALA A 3 -47.61 -31.34 -41.51
N GLY A 4 -46.99 -32.51 -41.69
CA GLY A 4 -45.74 -32.83 -41.02
C GLY A 4 -44.59 -32.07 -41.69
N HIS A 5 -43.72 -31.48 -40.87
CA HIS A 5 -42.39 -31.08 -41.29
C HIS A 5 -41.41 -31.43 -40.19
N GLN A 6 -40.44 -32.25 -40.58
CA GLN A 6 -39.33 -32.76 -39.79
C GLN A 6 -38.32 -31.63 -39.48
N GLU A 7 -37.72 -31.74 -38.29
CA GLU A 7 -36.51 -31.14 -37.69
C GLU A 7 -35.47 -30.42 -38.59
N PRO A 8 -34.69 -29.45 -38.04
CA PRO A 8 -33.50 -29.90 -37.30
C PRO A 8 -33.12 -29.14 -36.02
N ASP A 9 -32.53 -29.93 -35.12
CA ASP A 9 -31.45 -29.64 -34.19
C ASP A 9 -30.65 -28.36 -34.53
N ASN A 10 -30.64 -27.40 -33.60
CA ASN A 10 -29.67 -26.30 -33.60
C ASN A 10 -28.96 -26.21 -32.25
N ARG A 11 -28.17 -27.24 -31.94
CA ARG A 11 -26.93 -27.07 -31.17
C ARG A 11 -26.06 -26.01 -31.85
N ARG A 12 -25.97 -24.83 -31.23
CA ARG A 12 -24.75 -24.00 -31.08
C ARG A 12 -25.07 -22.77 -30.23
N ARG A 13 -25.25 -22.98 -28.92
CA ARG A 13 -24.97 -21.90 -27.95
C ARG A 13 -23.47 -21.60 -28.06
N ARG A 14 -23.13 -20.50 -28.73
CA ARG A 14 -21.78 -19.93 -28.69
C ARG A 14 -21.47 -19.63 -27.23
N PRO A 15 -20.42 -20.20 -26.61
CA PRO A 15 -19.93 -19.63 -25.37
C PRO A 15 -19.41 -18.24 -25.74
N GLY A 16 -20.10 -17.19 -25.27
CA GLY A 16 -19.59 -15.84 -25.32
C GLY A 16 -18.25 -15.85 -24.61
N GLY A 17 -17.17 -15.90 -25.40
CA GLY A 17 -15.82 -15.67 -24.93
C GLY A 17 -15.80 -14.28 -24.35
N HIS A 18 -16.01 -14.21 -23.03
CA HIS A 18 -15.71 -13.03 -22.26
C HIS A 18 -14.21 -12.85 -22.39
N MET A 19 -13.78 -12.11 -23.42
CA MET A 19 -12.42 -11.64 -23.52
C MET A 19 -12.19 -10.85 -22.23
N PRO A 20 -11.35 -11.34 -21.31
CA PRO A 20 -11.07 -10.61 -20.09
C PRO A 20 -10.48 -9.28 -20.52
N ARG A 21 -11.02 -8.19 -19.99
CA ARG A 21 -10.51 -6.84 -20.21
C ARG A 21 -9.00 -6.88 -20.04
N ALA A 22 -8.27 -6.59 -21.13
CA ALA A 22 -6.82 -6.66 -21.15
C ALA A 22 -6.27 -5.80 -20.01
N GLU A 23 -5.29 -6.35 -19.31
CA GLU A 23 -4.67 -5.65 -18.18
C GLU A 23 -4.03 -4.38 -18.66
N ARG A 24 -4.15 -3.33 -17.84
CA ARG A 24 -3.43 -2.11 -18.10
C ARG A 24 -1.93 -2.43 -18.13
N PRO A 25 -1.17 -1.90 -19.11
CA PRO A 25 0.28 -1.99 -19.11
C PRO A 25 0.81 -1.52 -17.75
N LEU A 26 1.74 -2.28 -17.17
CA LEU A 26 2.50 -1.79 -16.03
C LEU A 26 3.47 -0.75 -16.57
N ASP A 27 3.50 0.43 -15.97
CA ASP A 27 4.63 1.33 -16.16
C ASP A 27 5.83 0.64 -15.49
N LEU A 28 6.74 0.14 -16.32
CA LEU A 28 7.97 -0.52 -15.89
C LEU A 28 8.98 0.56 -15.53
N ASP A 29 8.68 1.33 -14.48
CA ASP A 29 9.52 2.43 -13.99
C ASP A 29 10.83 1.93 -13.34
N GLY A 30 11.10 0.62 -13.41
CA GLY A 30 12.22 -0.04 -12.72
C GLY A 30 12.07 -0.06 -11.20
N SER A 31 10.89 0.30 -10.66
CA SER A 31 10.64 0.31 -9.23
C SER A 31 10.41 -1.09 -8.68
N ALA A 32 10.81 -1.33 -7.44
CA ALA A 32 10.60 -2.60 -6.73
C ALA A 32 9.12 -3.03 -6.72
N LEU A 33 8.18 -2.07 -6.66
CA LEU A 33 6.74 -2.30 -6.78
C LEU A 33 6.32 -2.75 -8.18
N GLY A 34 6.88 -2.12 -9.22
CA GLY A 34 6.63 -2.48 -10.61
C GLY A 34 7.13 -3.90 -10.92
N GLU A 35 8.35 -4.24 -10.48
CA GLU A 35 8.92 -5.57 -10.61
C GLU A 35 8.11 -6.62 -9.84
N PHE A 36 7.70 -6.31 -8.61
CA PHE A 36 6.87 -7.19 -7.80
C PHE A 36 5.51 -7.49 -8.47
N ALA A 37 4.85 -6.47 -9.03
CA ALA A 37 3.61 -6.64 -9.76
C ALA A 37 3.79 -7.40 -11.08
N PHE A 38 4.90 -7.17 -11.78
CA PHE A 38 5.27 -7.93 -12.97
C PHE A 38 5.44 -9.42 -12.65
N ASP A 39 6.15 -9.74 -11.58
CA ASP A 39 6.35 -11.12 -11.15
C ASP A 39 5.06 -11.81 -10.70
N LEU A 40 4.14 -11.09 -10.04
CA LEU A 40 2.81 -11.63 -9.73
C LEU A 40 2.04 -11.99 -11.02
N ARG A 41 2.12 -11.14 -12.04
CA ARG A 41 1.51 -11.45 -13.36
C ARG A 41 2.18 -12.65 -13.99
N ARG A 42 3.51 -12.75 -13.94
CA ARG A 42 4.28 -13.88 -14.47
C ARG A 42 3.94 -15.19 -13.75
N LEU A 43 3.76 -15.16 -12.43
CA LEU A 43 3.30 -16.30 -11.65
C LEU A 43 1.94 -16.79 -12.12
N ARG A 44 1.01 -15.85 -12.35
CA ARG A 44 -0.31 -16.19 -12.90
C ARG A 44 -0.24 -16.73 -14.33
N GLU A 45 0.69 -16.27 -15.16
CA GLU A 45 0.91 -16.84 -16.48
C GLU A 45 1.42 -18.28 -16.42
N LYS A 46 2.37 -18.57 -15.52
CA LYS A 46 2.83 -19.95 -15.25
C LYS A 46 1.69 -20.84 -14.76
N ALA A 47 0.74 -20.30 -13.99
CA ALA A 47 -0.44 -21.01 -13.51
C ALA A 47 -1.54 -21.23 -14.58
N GLY A 48 -1.29 -20.90 -15.86
CA GLY A 48 -2.26 -21.07 -16.94
C GLY A 48 -3.24 -19.91 -17.10
N ARG A 49 -2.88 -18.72 -16.59
CA ARG A 49 -3.66 -17.47 -16.71
C ARG A 49 -5.09 -17.56 -16.14
N PRO A 50 -5.28 -18.05 -14.90
CA PRO A 50 -6.59 -18.02 -14.26
C PRO A 50 -7.11 -16.58 -14.21
N THR A 51 -8.39 -16.39 -14.52
CA THR A 51 -9.01 -15.05 -14.44
C THR A 51 -9.04 -14.58 -12.98
N TYR A 52 -9.02 -13.26 -12.75
CA TYR A 52 -9.17 -12.71 -11.39
C TYR A 52 -10.45 -13.17 -10.70
N ARG A 53 -11.51 -13.44 -11.46
CA ARG A 53 -12.75 -14.01 -10.93
C ARG A 53 -12.60 -15.47 -10.51
N ALA A 54 -11.82 -16.27 -11.24
CA ALA A 54 -11.51 -17.64 -10.86
C ALA A 54 -10.61 -17.67 -9.60
N LEU A 55 -9.63 -16.78 -9.52
CA LEU A 55 -8.81 -16.61 -8.31
C LEU A 55 -9.66 -16.17 -7.11
N ALA A 56 -10.58 -15.22 -7.30
CA ALA A 56 -11.50 -14.75 -6.25
C ALA A 56 -12.50 -15.82 -5.77
N ALA A 57 -12.77 -16.86 -6.57
CA ALA A 57 -13.60 -17.98 -6.13
C ALA A 57 -12.84 -18.91 -5.16
N GLN A 58 -11.51 -18.86 -5.19
CA GLN A 58 -10.63 -19.70 -4.39
C GLN A 58 -9.93 -18.92 -3.26
N ALA A 59 -9.81 -17.60 -3.41
CA ALA A 59 -9.30 -16.68 -2.41
C ALA A 59 -10.46 -15.99 -1.69
N HIS A 60 -10.34 -15.76 -0.38
CA HIS A 60 -11.32 -14.97 0.40
C HIS A 60 -11.28 -13.45 0.07
N PHE A 61 -10.95 -13.08 -1.17
CA PHE A 61 -10.78 -11.71 -1.65
C PHE A 61 -11.55 -11.48 -2.95
N SER A 62 -11.96 -10.23 -3.18
CA SER A 62 -12.72 -9.87 -4.37
C SER A 62 -11.85 -9.85 -5.63
N SER A 63 -12.46 -10.05 -6.81
CA SER A 63 -11.76 -10.00 -8.09
C SER A 63 -11.13 -8.63 -8.39
N THR A 64 -11.69 -7.54 -7.86
CA THR A 64 -11.13 -6.19 -7.99
C THR A 64 -9.87 -6.06 -7.13
N THR A 65 -9.88 -6.56 -5.90
CA THR A 65 -8.70 -6.57 -5.01
C THR A 65 -7.52 -7.32 -5.65
N LEU A 66 -7.77 -8.47 -6.29
CA LEU A 66 -6.72 -9.25 -6.96
C LEU A 66 -6.22 -8.58 -8.24
N SER A 67 -7.09 -7.90 -8.98
CA SER A 67 -6.70 -7.11 -10.15
C SER A 67 -5.88 -5.89 -9.77
N ASP A 68 -6.22 -5.22 -8.67
CA ASP A 68 -5.47 -4.08 -8.14
C ASP A 68 -4.10 -4.52 -7.61
N ALA A 69 -4.03 -5.71 -7.00
CA ALA A 69 -2.78 -6.26 -6.49
C ALA A 69 -1.72 -6.48 -7.59
N ALA A 70 -2.15 -6.94 -8.76
CA ALA A 70 -1.31 -7.09 -9.94
C ALA A 70 -1.17 -5.78 -10.75
N GLY A 71 -1.67 -4.66 -10.23
CA GLY A 71 -1.70 -3.36 -10.91
C GLY A 71 -0.44 -2.51 -10.73
N GLY A 72 0.46 -2.84 -9.80
CA GLY A 72 1.74 -2.14 -9.60
C GLY A 72 1.66 -0.74 -8.97
N LYS A 73 0.45 -0.23 -8.68
CA LYS A 73 0.27 1.12 -8.11
C LYS A 73 0.63 1.23 -6.64
N ARG A 74 0.42 0.16 -5.87
CA ARG A 74 0.67 0.08 -4.42
C ARG A 74 1.01 -1.35 -4.06
N LEU A 75 1.80 -1.52 -3.00
CA LEU A 75 2.06 -2.85 -2.45
C LEU A 75 0.75 -3.46 -1.93
N PRO A 76 0.34 -4.65 -2.38
CA PRO A 76 -0.81 -5.35 -1.82
C PRO A 76 -0.55 -5.73 -0.37
N SER A 77 -1.58 -6.00 0.43
CA SER A 77 -1.35 -6.57 1.77
C SER A 77 -0.76 -7.98 1.64
N LEU A 78 0.04 -8.37 2.64
CA LEU A 78 0.63 -9.72 2.69
C LEU A 78 -0.44 -10.81 2.49
N ALA A 79 -1.59 -10.68 3.15
CA ALA A 79 -2.69 -11.64 3.01
C ALA A 79 -3.19 -11.79 1.56
N VAL A 80 -3.29 -10.70 0.80
CA VAL A 80 -3.71 -10.73 -0.61
C VAL A 80 -2.64 -11.38 -1.48
N THR A 81 -1.37 -11.03 -1.26
CA THR A 81 -0.22 -11.63 -1.96
C THR A 81 -0.19 -13.13 -1.75
N LEU A 82 -0.23 -13.61 -0.50
CA LEU A 82 -0.14 -15.04 -0.21
C LEU A 82 -1.35 -15.81 -0.75
N ALA A 83 -2.56 -15.23 -0.71
CA ALA A 83 -3.72 -15.83 -1.35
C ALA A 83 -3.56 -15.96 -2.86
N PHE A 84 -3.04 -14.92 -3.53
CA PHE A 84 -2.76 -14.94 -4.96
C PHE A 84 -1.74 -16.03 -5.32
N VAL A 85 -0.64 -16.09 -4.56
CA VAL A 85 0.45 -17.04 -4.76
C VAL A 85 -0.03 -18.48 -4.56
N ARG A 86 -0.79 -18.74 -3.49
CA ARG A 86 -1.40 -20.06 -3.23
C ARG A 86 -2.32 -20.49 -4.37
N CYS A 87 -3.19 -19.61 -4.83
CA CYS A 87 -4.10 -19.91 -5.96
C CYS A 87 -3.34 -20.14 -7.27
N CYS A 88 -2.16 -19.53 -7.45
CA CYS A 88 -1.30 -19.73 -8.62
C CYS A 88 -0.27 -20.86 -8.44
N GLY A 89 -0.25 -21.56 -7.29
CA GLY A 89 0.69 -22.64 -7.01
C GLY A 89 2.15 -22.19 -6.83
N GLY A 90 2.38 -20.95 -6.41
CA GLY A 90 3.72 -20.47 -6.07
C GLY A 90 4.13 -20.82 -4.63
N ASP A 91 5.41 -20.67 -4.33
CA ASP A 91 5.97 -20.87 -2.99
C ASP A 91 5.57 -19.73 -2.05
N VAL A 92 4.82 -20.04 -1.00
CA VAL A 92 4.28 -19.04 -0.08
C VAL A 92 5.39 -18.37 0.75
N GLU A 93 6.41 -19.12 1.16
CA GLU A 93 7.48 -18.61 2.02
C GLU A 93 8.42 -17.69 1.24
N GLU A 94 8.79 -18.08 0.02
CA GLU A 94 9.60 -17.24 -0.89
C GLU A 94 8.90 -15.89 -1.13
N TRP A 95 7.60 -15.93 -1.42
CA TRP A 95 6.81 -14.74 -1.71
C TRP A 95 6.55 -13.85 -0.49
N GLU A 96 6.47 -14.43 0.70
CA GLU A 96 6.40 -13.69 1.96
C GLU A 96 7.71 -12.92 2.21
N GLN A 97 8.86 -13.58 2.08
CA GLN A 97 10.17 -12.93 2.22
C GLN A 97 10.35 -11.80 1.20
N ARG A 98 9.96 -12.07 -0.05
CA ARG A 98 10.04 -11.08 -1.13
C ARG A 98 9.12 -9.88 -0.89
N TRP A 99 7.92 -10.11 -0.35
CA TRP A 99 7.01 -9.05 0.06
C TRP A 99 7.62 -8.17 1.17
N HIS A 100 8.27 -8.79 2.16
CA HIS A 100 8.96 -8.06 3.21
C HIS A 100 10.14 -7.23 2.68
N ALA A 101 10.91 -7.75 1.73
CA ALA A 101 12.00 -7.01 1.10
C ALA A 101 11.48 -5.78 0.33
N VAL A 102 10.46 -5.95 -0.52
CA VAL A 102 9.86 -4.83 -1.28
C VAL A 102 9.22 -3.82 -0.33
N ARG A 103 8.58 -4.27 0.75
CA ARG A 103 8.06 -3.35 1.79
C ARG A 103 9.19 -2.54 2.41
N ALA A 104 10.28 -3.18 2.79
CA ALA A 104 11.42 -2.50 3.40
C ALA A 104 12.05 -1.52 2.41
N GLU A 105 12.16 -1.85 1.12
CA GLU A 105 12.63 -0.95 0.08
C GLU A 105 11.69 0.24 -0.14
N VAL A 106 10.37 0.02 -0.15
CA VAL A 106 9.38 1.11 -0.28
C VAL A 106 9.37 2.02 0.96
N GLU A 107 9.62 1.46 2.14
CA GLU A 107 9.76 2.22 3.38
C GLU A 107 11.13 2.91 3.50
N ALA A 108 12.20 2.33 2.92
CA ALA A 108 13.57 2.85 2.94
C ALA A 108 13.88 3.80 1.78
N GLN A 109 13.10 3.77 0.70
CA GLN A 109 13.11 4.82 -0.30
C GLN A 109 12.56 6.06 0.41
N PRO A 110 13.36 7.12 0.64
CA PRO A 110 12.77 8.40 1.02
C PRO A 110 11.74 8.68 -0.05
N ALA A 111 10.48 8.91 0.33
CA ALA A 111 9.42 9.24 -0.59
C ALA A 111 10.00 10.27 -1.56
N THR A 112 10.29 9.87 -2.80
CA THR A 112 10.67 10.83 -3.84
C THR A 112 9.55 11.85 -3.77
N PRO A 113 9.85 13.13 -3.46
CA PRO A 113 8.80 14.12 -3.32
C PRO A 113 8.01 14.05 -4.62
N ASP A 114 6.78 13.52 -4.53
CA ASP A 114 5.91 13.32 -5.67
C ASP A 114 5.54 14.70 -6.16
N ALA A 115 6.35 15.27 -7.05
CA ALA A 115 6.22 16.59 -7.64
C ALA A 115 5.79 17.72 -6.67
N ALA A 116 6.14 17.64 -5.38
CA ALA A 116 5.81 18.64 -4.36
C ALA A 116 6.88 19.74 -4.24
N ASP A 117 7.95 19.64 -5.03
CA ASP A 117 8.93 20.72 -5.20
C ASP A 117 8.47 21.71 -6.28
N THR A 118 7.34 22.36 -6.01
CA THR A 118 6.91 23.56 -6.77
C THR A 118 6.45 24.66 -5.83
N GLY A 119 7.16 24.89 -4.71
CA GLY A 119 6.89 26.06 -3.85
C GLY A 119 5.44 26.25 -3.41
N ALA A 120 4.62 25.19 -3.48
CA ALA A 120 3.20 25.27 -3.23
C ALA A 120 2.99 25.39 -1.71
N PRO A 121 2.14 26.32 -1.24
CA PRO A 121 1.99 26.59 0.20
C PRO A 121 1.36 25.43 0.98
N TYR A 122 0.80 24.41 0.32
CA TYR A 122 0.10 23.29 0.94
C TYR A 122 0.51 21.94 0.33
N VAL A 123 0.69 20.91 1.15
CA VAL A 123 1.14 19.55 0.76
C VAL A 123 0.02 18.64 0.21
N GLY A 124 -1.16 19.20 -0.08
CA GLY A 124 -2.29 18.45 -0.67
C GLY A 124 -2.79 17.29 0.21
N LEU A 125 -2.94 16.10 -0.37
CA LEU A 125 -3.34 14.87 0.33
C LEU A 125 -2.18 14.12 0.99
N ALA A 126 -0.94 14.60 0.84
CA ALA A 126 0.21 14.00 1.48
C ALA A 126 0.17 14.22 3.00
N SER A 127 0.87 13.37 3.74
CA SER A 127 1.11 13.61 5.17
C SER A 127 2.15 14.72 5.30
N TYR A 128 2.00 15.58 6.32
CA TYR A 128 3.04 16.56 6.64
C TYR A 128 4.17 15.85 7.37
N GLU A 129 5.40 16.08 6.93
CA GLU A 129 6.61 15.58 7.57
C GLU A 129 7.26 16.67 8.44
N VAL A 130 8.30 16.32 9.18
CA VAL A 130 8.99 17.28 10.09
C VAL A 130 9.48 18.52 9.33
N ALA A 131 9.91 18.36 8.08
CA ALA A 131 10.37 19.45 7.22
C ALA A 131 9.26 20.42 6.79
N ASP A 132 7.98 20.04 6.89
CA ASP A 132 6.84 20.87 6.50
C ASP A 132 6.30 21.74 7.64
N ALA A 133 7.05 21.89 8.75
CA ALA A 133 6.62 22.62 9.95
C ALA A 133 6.11 24.03 9.63
N ASP A 134 6.81 24.76 8.75
CA ASP A 134 6.46 26.12 8.35
C ASP A 134 5.11 26.23 7.62
N ARG A 135 4.62 25.10 7.07
CA ARG A 135 3.34 25.01 6.35
C ARG A 135 2.21 24.45 7.24
N TYR A 136 2.53 23.99 8.45
CA TYR A 136 1.55 23.37 9.37
C TYR A 136 0.79 24.42 10.20
N VAL A 137 -0.27 24.96 9.62
CA VAL A 137 -1.07 26.05 10.21
C VAL A 137 -2.48 25.63 10.64
N GLY A 138 -3.08 26.37 11.58
CA GLY A 138 -4.45 26.21 12.07
C GLY A 138 -4.64 25.14 13.16
N ARG A 139 -3.55 24.56 13.67
CA ARG A 139 -3.54 23.53 14.71
C ARG A 139 -2.62 23.86 15.88
N GLU A 140 -2.33 25.13 16.08
CA GLU A 140 -1.39 25.65 17.08
C GLU A 140 -1.82 25.27 18.51
N GLN A 141 -3.12 25.36 18.81
CA GLN A 141 -3.65 24.98 20.13
C GLN A 141 -3.48 23.48 20.41
N LEU A 142 -3.72 22.63 19.41
CA LEU A 142 -3.52 21.18 19.55
C LEU A 142 -2.05 20.84 19.82
N VAL A 143 -1.13 21.50 19.11
CA VAL A 143 0.31 21.31 19.31
C VAL A 143 0.73 21.79 20.69
N ALA A 144 0.28 22.96 21.13
CA ALA A 144 0.57 23.48 22.46
C ALA A 144 0.09 22.53 23.58
N ASP A 145 -1.11 21.96 23.44
CA ASP A 145 -1.63 20.95 24.37
C ASP A 145 -0.79 19.68 24.40
N LEU A 146 -0.29 19.21 23.25
CA LEU A 146 0.58 18.05 23.16
C LEU A 146 1.93 18.31 23.82
N VAL A 147 2.56 19.47 23.55
CA VAL A 147 3.82 19.89 24.18
C VAL A 147 3.68 19.93 25.71
N ALA A 148 2.60 20.54 26.21
CA ALA A 148 2.34 20.60 27.65
C ALA A 148 2.13 19.22 28.29
N ARG A 149 1.50 18.28 27.58
CA ARG A 149 1.30 16.90 28.07
C ARG A 149 2.60 16.13 28.10
N VAL A 150 3.40 16.19 27.04
CA VAL A 150 4.70 15.50 26.95
C VAL A 150 5.67 16.04 28.02
N GLY A 151 5.67 17.35 28.28
CA GLY A 151 6.50 17.94 29.34
C GLY A 151 6.11 17.49 30.76
N ARG A 152 4.87 17.00 30.97
CA ARG A 152 4.36 16.57 32.28
C ARG A 152 4.28 15.05 32.45
N GLN A 153 4.26 14.31 31.35
CA GLN A 153 4.00 12.88 31.33
C GLN A 153 5.14 12.14 30.62
N ARG A 154 5.63 11.06 31.22
CA ARG A 154 6.64 10.19 30.57
C ARG A 154 6.09 9.42 29.36
N PHE A 155 4.78 9.39 29.21
CA PHE A 155 4.10 8.69 28.12
C PHE A 155 2.80 9.42 27.77
N THR A 156 2.65 9.76 26.49
CA THR A 156 1.45 10.37 25.94
C THR A 156 1.06 9.61 24.68
N ALA A 157 -0.20 9.18 24.61
CA ALA A 157 -0.74 8.48 23.44
C ALA A 157 -1.78 9.37 22.73
N VAL A 158 -1.75 9.36 21.40
CA VAL A 158 -2.65 10.15 20.54
C VAL A 158 -3.53 9.20 19.73
N PHE A 159 -4.84 9.31 19.89
CA PHE A 159 -5.83 8.46 19.22
C PHE A 159 -6.80 9.29 18.37
N GLY A 160 -7.40 8.64 17.36
CA GLY A 160 -8.37 9.28 16.47
C GLY A 160 -8.53 8.54 15.13
N PRO A 161 -9.56 8.87 14.33
CA PRO A 161 -9.85 8.21 13.05
C PRO A 161 -8.64 8.16 12.10
N SER A 162 -8.55 7.13 11.25
CA SER A 162 -7.52 7.10 10.21
C SER A 162 -7.64 8.30 9.27
N GLY A 163 -6.52 8.89 8.84
CA GLY A 163 -6.52 10.09 8.01
C GLY A 163 -6.85 11.41 8.73
N SER A 164 -7.13 11.41 10.04
CA SER A 164 -7.41 12.65 10.79
C SER A 164 -6.19 13.57 11.02
N GLY A 165 -5.00 13.20 10.49
CA GLY A 165 -3.77 13.97 10.61
C GLY A 165 -2.97 13.73 11.90
N LYS A 166 -3.11 12.58 12.58
CA LYS A 166 -2.35 12.28 13.82
C LYS A 166 -0.84 12.28 13.57
N SER A 167 -0.39 11.52 12.57
CA SER A 167 1.02 11.47 12.21
C SER A 167 1.54 12.84 11.81
N SER A 168 0.77 13.60 11.01
CA SER A 168 1.10 14.99 10.67
C SER A 168 1.22 15.90 11.89
N ALA A 169 0.31 15.78 12.87
CA ALA A 169 0.36 16.56 14.11
C ALA A 169 1.58 16.21 14.97
N LEU A 170 1.99 14.94 14.99
CA LEU A 170 3.21 14.52 15.68
C LEU A 170 4.46 15.00 14.94
N ARG A 171 4.51 14.84 13.62
CA ARG A 171 5.70 15.11 12.81
C ARG A 171 5.91 16.58 12.50
N ALA A 172 4.94 17.27 11.93
CA ALA A 172 5.08 18.68 11.54
C ALA A 172 4.70 19.67 12.64
N GLY A 173 3.98 19.20 13.67
CA GLY A 173 3.55 20.03 14.81
C GLY A 173 4.41 19.81 16.05
N LEU A 174 4.31 18.62 16.65
CA LEU A 174 4.90 18.34 17.95
C LEU A 174 6.44 18.28 17.92
N ILE A 175 7.04 17.48 17.02
CA ILE A 175 8.49 17.30 16.96
C ILE A 175 9.23 18.65 16.81
N PRO A 176 8.89 19.52 15.84
CA PRO A 176 9.49 20.84 15.71
C PRO A 176 9.29 21.76 16.92
N ALA A 177 8.23 21.56 17.71
CA ALA A 177 7.90 22.37 18.87
C ALA A 177 8.57 21.89 20.17
N LEU A 178 9.17 20.70 20.18
CA LEU A 178 9.88 20.18 21.35
C LEU A 178 11.31 20.75 21.41
N ALA A 179 11.71 21.20 22.59
CA ALA A 179 13.09 21.60 22.86
C ALA A 179 13.88 20.36 23.34
N GLY A 180 14.51 19.64 22.42
CA GLY A 180 15.42 18.53 22.76
C GLY A 180 15.54 17.47 21.68
N ASP A 181 16.46 16.54 21.92
CA ASP A 181 16.72 15.40 21.05
C ASP A 181 15.46 14.53 20.94
N THR A 182 14.97 14.36 19.72
CA THR A 182 13.70 13.68 19.45
C THR A 182 13.90 12.63 18.37
N ALA A 183 13.67 11.36 18.71
CA ALA A 183 13.70 10.26 17.75
C ALA A 183 12.27 9.90 17.30
N LEU A 184 12.06 9.82 15.99
CA LEU A 184 10.85 9.29 15.39
C LEU A 184 11.06 7.80 15.07
N LEU A 185 10.10 6.96 15.44
CA LEU A 185 10.16 5.54 15.13
C LEU A 185 8.78 5.01 14.74
N THR A 186 8.74 4.20 13.68
CA THR A 186 7.56 3.41 13.33
C THR A 186 7.71 2.03 13.97
N PRO A 187 6.73 1.55 14.77
CA PRO A 187 6.84 0.26 15.44
C PRO A 187 7.06 -0.88 14.42
N GLY A 188 8.25 -1.47 14.44
CA GLY A 188 8.64 -2.66 13.67
C GLY A 188 8.83 -3.88 14.57
N PRO A 189 9.28 -5.03 14.03
CA PRO A 189 9.48 -6.26 14.80
C PRO A 189 10.53 -6.13 15.93
N ASN A 190 11.47 -5.18 15.83
CA ASN A 190 12.49 -4.91 16.86
C ASN A 190 12.70 -3.39 17.08
N PRO A 191 11.76 -2.69 17.76
CA PRO A 191 11.78 -1.23 17.85
C PRO A 191 12.89 -0.70 18.76
N VAL A 192 13.27 -1.45 19.80
CA VAL A 192 14.35 -1.06 20.74
C VAL A 192 15.73 -1.21 20.11
N ALA A 193 15.93 -2.23 19.26
CA ALA A 193 17.18 -2.39 18.51
C ALA A 193 17.36 -1.27 17.48
N ALA A 194 16.27 -0.83 16.85
CA ALA A 194 16.28 0.31 15.94
C ALA A 194 16.69 1.61 16.65
N LEU A 195 16.26 1.82 17.91
CA LEU A 195 16.65 2.98 18.72
C LEU A 195 18.15 3.00 19.09
N ALA A 196 18.80 1.83 19.20
CA ALA A 196 20.21 1.76 19.59
C ALA A 196 21.18 2.24 18.50
N GLY A 197 20.71 2.39 17.25
CA GLY A 197 21.50 2.89 16.12
C GLY A 197 21.10 4.30 15.65
N ILE A 198 20.17 4.96 16.34
CA ILE A 198 19.73 6.32 16.02
C ILE A 198 20.54 7.29 16.88
N ASP A 199 21.49 7.99 16.26
CA ASP A 199 22.06 9.19 16.84
C ASP A 199 20.94 10.24 16.96
N ALA A 200 20.93 11.01 18.04
CA ALA A 200 19.92 12.01 18.44
C ALA A 200 19.48 13.01 17.34
N GLU A 201 20.18 13.03 16.21
CA GLU A 201 19.98 13.91 15.06
C GLU A 201 19.22 13.25 13.89
N THR A 202 18.87 11.96 13.97
CA THR A 202 18.24 11.25 12.83
C THR A 202 16.72 11.17 12.99
N VAL A 203 16.02 12.06 12.30
CA VAL A 203 14.59 11.92 11.99
C VAL A 203 14.48 10.97 10.79
N VAL A 204 14.04 9.72 11.02
CA VAL A 204 13.63 8.78 9.95
C VAL A 204 12.12 8.68 9.91
#